data_AF-A0A1V5Z935-F1
#
_entry.id   AF-A0A1V5Z935-F1
#
_cell.length_a   1.000
_cell.length_b   1.000
_cell.length_c   1.000
_cell.angle_alpha   90.00
_cell.angle_beta   90.00
_cell.angle_gamma   90.00
#
_symmetry.space_group_name_H-M   'P 1'
#
loop_
_entity.id
_entity.type
_entity.pdbx_description
1 polymer ?
#
loop_
_entity_poly.entity_id
_entity_poly.type
_entity_poly.pdbx_seq_one_letter_code
_entity_poly.pdbx_strand_id
1 'polypeptide(L)'
;MEVSGKQNPSAGSRYGNTLYATGWSKSSAILRVLHDGKWTRYLLPKASQSFDHTWNTEWMRIREAQTERYLMDLHGLFYELPPLVYGGRVWGIRPICTHLRIVPDFCHWRGMFVMASDQTDNAVGQPQSGLWFGNIDDLWNMGKPAGWGGPWWDTEVAADTPSDPYLMTGFDKKVVHLIHKAAETVAVTMEVDFLGDGSWVVYNTCAVAPGEYTHYEFPDGFSAHWIRLRCDKPCRVTAHFVYS
;
A
#
# COMPACT_ATOMS: atom_id res chain seq x y z
N MET A 1 -10.05 6.71 -8.51
CA MET A 1 -10.50 5.45 -7.88
C MET A 1 -10.53 4.43 -8.99
N GLU A 2 -9.85 3.29 -8.85
CA GLU A 2 -9.87 2.19 -9.83
C GLU A 2 -10.62 1.01 -9.22
N VAL A 3 -11.40 0.27 -10.01
CA VAL A 3 -12.07 -0.96 -9.57
C VAL A 3 -11.79 -2.06 -10.59
N SER A 4 -11.25 -3.19 -10.13
CA SER A 4 -10.84 -4.30 -10.98
C SER A 4 -11.10 -5.64 -10.30
N GLY A 5 -11.47 -6.64 -11.09
CA GLY A 5 -11.68 -8.02 -10.64
C GLY A 5 -12.31 -8.87 -11.74
N LYS A 6 -12.29 -10.20 -11.57
CA LYS A 6 -12.93 -11.09 -12.54
C LYS A 6 -14.44 -10.88 -12.50
N GLN A 7 -14.98 -10.26 -13.54
CA GLN A 7 -16.43 -10.08 -13.75
C GLN A 7 -17.04 -11.40 -14.24
N ASN A 8 -17.12 -12.40 -13.37
CA ASN A 8 -18.07 -13.50 -13.57
C ASN A 8 -19.44 -13.09 -13.01
N PRO A 9 -20.56 -13.58 -13.59
CA PRO A 9 -21.91 -13.08 -13.31
C PRO A 9 -22.41 -13.28 -11.87
N SER A 10 -21.63 -13.91 -10.98
CA SER A 10 -21.92 -14.05 -9.56
C SER A 10 -20.74 -13.55 -8.71
N ALA A 11 -20.70 -12.25 -8.40
CA ALA A 11 -19.73 -11.70 -7.46
C ALA A 11 -19.72 -12.52 -6.14
N GLY A 12 -18.57 -12.98 -5.67
CA GLY A 12 -18.44 -13.69 -4.40
C GLY A 12 -18.64 -15.21 -4.39
N SER A 13 -18.64 -15.92 -5.52
CA SER A 13 -18.57 -17.40 -5.46
C SER A 13 -17.23 -17.89 -4.87
N ARG A 14 -17.29 -19.02 -4.15
CA ARG A 14 -16.29 -19.61 -3.23
C ARG A 14 -14.82 -19.68 -3.72
N TYR A 15 -14.58 -19.49 -5.02
CA TYR A 15 -13.25 -19.38 -5.61
C TYR A 15 -13.26 -18.26 -6.68
N GLY A 16 -12.47 -17.19 -6.46
CA GLY A 16 -11.99 -16.35 -7.57
C GLY A 16 -12.81 -15.13 -8.01
N ASN A 17 -13.83 -14.69 -7.26
CA ASN A 17 -14.61 -13.48 -7.60
C ASN A 17 -14.35 -12.31 -6.63
N THR A 18 -13.08 -12.05 -6.34
CA THR A 18 -12.67 -10.88 -5.56
C THR A 18 -12.73 -9.62 -6.41
N LEU A 19 -13.30 -8.54 -5.86
CA LEU A 19 -13.16 -7.20 -6.43
C LEU A 19 -12.15 -6.39 -5.61
N TYR A 20 -11.19 -5.81 -6.31
CA TYR A 20 -10.22 -4.87 -5.78
C TYR A 20 -10.66 -3.46 -6.16
N ALA A 21 -10.54 -2.53 -5.21
CA ALA A 21 -10.74 -1.12 -5.46
C ALA A 21 -9.62 -0.30 -4.82
N THR A 22 -9.12 0.69 -5.54
CA THR A 22 -8.08 1.59 -5.03
C THR A 22 -8.59 2.99 -4.79
N GLY A 23 -7.99 3.66 -3.82
CA GLY A 23 -8.14 5.08 -3.56
C GLY A 23 -6.95 5.56 -2.73
N TRP A 24 -7.08 6.76 -2.18
CA TRP A 24 -6.06 7.29 -1.28
C TRP A 24 -6.70 8.23 -0.26
N SER A 25 -6.02 8.39 0.86
CA SER A 25 -6.24 9.45 1.83
C SER A 25 -5.06 10.42 1.80
N LYS A 26 -5.11 11.44 2.65
CA LYS A 26 -3.96 12.30 2.91
C LYS A 26 -2.73 11.48 3.37
N SER A 27 -2.93 10.43 4.15
CA SER A 27 -1.86 9.66 4.79
C SER A 27 -1.35 8.46 4.00
N SER A 28 -2.22 7.77 3.26
CA SER A 28 -1.87 6.47 2.65
C SER A 28 -2.61 6.25 1.35
N ALA A 29 -2.06 5.39 0.50
CA ALA A 29 -2.84 4.74 -0.53
C ALA A 29 -3.75 3.68 0.11
N ILE A 30 -4.89 3.41 -0.49
CA ILE A 30 -5.94 2.55 0.05
C ILE A 30 -6.24 1.44 -0.96
N LEU A 31 -6.18 0.20 -0.49
CA LEU A 31 -6.73 -0.94 -1.20
C LEU A 31 -7.97 -1.44 -0.44
N ARG A 32 -9.06 -1.63 -1.16
CA ARG A 32 -10.28 -2.27 -0.66
C ARG A 32 -10.50 -3.56 -1.40
N VAL A 33 -10.87 -4.59 -0.66
CA VAL A 33 -11.06 -5.93 -1.19
C VAL A 33 -12.43 -6.42 -0.78
N LEU A 34 -13.25 -6.72 -1.77
CA LEU A 34 -14.55 -7.33 -1.59
C LEU A 34 -14.44 -8.82 -1.80
N HIS A 35 -14.78 -9.57 -0.76
CA HIS A 35 -14.90 -11.01 -0.80
C HIS A 35 -16.10 -11.43 0.04
N ASP A 36 -16.90 -12.38 -0.47
CA ASP A 36 -18.09 -12.89 0.23
C ASP A 36 -19.03 -11.76 0.74
N GLY A 37 -19.24 -10.73 -0.09
CA GLY A 37 -20.07 -9.56 0.23
C GLY A 37 -19.49 -8.60 1.27
N LYS A 38 -18.31 -8.86 1.83
CA LYS A 38 -17.66 -8.02 2.85
C LYS A 38 -16.47 -7.25 2.26
N TRP A 39 -16.45 -5.94 2.52
CA TRP A 39 -15.32 -5.09 2.19
C TRP A 39 -14.31 -5.08 3.33
N THR A 40 -13.06 -5.39 3.01
CA THR A 40 -11.92 -5.15 3.89
C THR A 40 -11.08 -4.00 3.33
N ARG A 41 -10.50 -3.19 4.22
CA ARG A 41 -9.68 -2.03 3.86
C ARG A 41 -8.25 -2.25 4.34
N TYR A 42 -7.29 -1.96 3.48
CA TYR A 42 -5.85 -2.02 3.72
C TYR A 42 -5.22 -0.69 3.30
N LEU A 43 -4.18 -0.29 4.01
CA LEU A 43 -3.42 0.92 3.76
C LEU A 43 -2.04 0.55 3.22
N LEU A 44 -1.60 1.30 2.21
CA LEU A 44 -0.37 1.07 1.48
C LEU A 44 0.49 2.35 1.49
N PRO A 45 1.82 2.23 1.51
CA PRO A 45 2.71 3.38 1.37
C PRO A 45 2.54 4.06 0.01
N LYS A 46 2.84 5.36 -0.03
CA LYS A 46 2.97 6.15 -1.25
C LYS A 46 4.46 6.31 -1.56
N ALA A 47 4.89 6.08 -2.80
CA ALA A 47 6.28 6.33 -3.21
C ALA A 47 6.53 7.81 -3.45
N SER A 48 5.48 8.54 -3.86
CA SER A 48 5.57 9.97 -4.14
C SER A 48 4.26 10.69 -3.88
N GLN A 49 4.36 11.90 -3.32
CA GLN A 49 3.25 12.84 -3.16
C GLN A 49 2.86 13.51 -4.49
N SER A 50 3.69 13.41 -5.53
CA SER A 50 3.35 13.94 -6.86
C SER A 50 2.05 13.34 -7.42
N PHE A 51 1.69 12.13 -6.97
CA PHE A 51 0.45 11.45 -7.34
C PHE A 51 -0.78 11.93 -6.55
N ASP A 52 -0.64 12.79 -5.53
CA ASP A 52 -1.76 13.31 -4.72
C ASP A 52 -2.51 14.48 -5.41
N HIS A 53 -1.85 15.18 -6.34
CA HIS A 53 -2.34 16.43 -6.95
C HIS A 53 -3.19 16.21 -8.22
N THR A 54 -3.85 15.06 -8.37
CA THR A 54 -4.47 14.63 -9.63
C THR A 54 -5.47 15.61 -10.24
N TRP A 55 -5.21 16.01 -11.49
CA TRP A 55 -6.17 16.62 -12.42
C TRP A 55 -6.65 15.65 -13.52
N ASN A 56 -6.11 14.43 -13.60
CA ASN A 56 -6.51 13.38 -14.55
C ASN A 56 -6.76 12.04 -13.85
N THR A 57 -7.87 11.38 -14.16
CA THR A 57 -8.49 10.30 -13.36
C THR A 57 -7.84 8.90 -13.52
N GLU A 58 -6.74 8.74 -14.28
CA GLU A 58 -6.38 7.45 -14.89
C GLU A 58 -4.97 6.89 -14.51
N TRP A 59 -4.43 7.19 -13.32
CA TRP A 59 -3.05 6.80 -12.94
C TRP A 59 -2.94 5.65 -11.92
N MET A 60 -4.02 4.93 -11.65
CA MET A 60 -3.99 3.72 -10.83
C MET A 60 -4.53 2.59 -11.67
N ARG A 61 -3.82 1.46 -11.72
CA ARG A 61 -4.24 0.32 -12.53
C ARG A 61 -4.09 -0.96 -11.74
N ILE A 62 -5.11 -1.80 -11.78
CA ILE A 62 -5.03 -3.19 -11.34
C ILE A 62 -5.39 -4.06 -12.53
N ARG A 63 -4.48 -4.94 -12.93
CA ARG A 63 -4.70 -5.79 -14.08
C ARG A 63 -3.93 -7.10 -13.97
N GLU A 64 -4.51 -8.15 -14.55
CA GLU A 64 -3.77 -9.37 -14.87
C GLU A 64 -2.76 -9.03 -15.98
N ALA A 65 -1.53 -8.72 -15.56
CA ALA A 65 -0.45 -8.32 -16.45
C ALA A 65 0.02 -9.49 -17.32
N GLN A 66 0.08 -10.68 -16.74
CA GLN A 66 0.36 -11.96 -17.38
C GLN A 66 -0.59 -13.01 -16.76
N THR A 67 -0.81 -14.13 -17.44
CA THR A 67 -1.61 -15.25 -16.90
C THR A 67 -1.24 -15.54 -15.45
N GLU A 68 -2.23 -15.45 -14.56
CA GLU A 68 -2.13 -15.66 -13.11
C GLU A 68 -1.25 -14.67 -12.33
N ARG A 69 -0.76 -13.60 -12.95
CA ARG A 69 -0.03 -12.51 -12.30
C ARG A 69 -0.80 -11.21 -12.33
N TYR A 70 -1.35 -10.82 -11.19
CA TYR A 70 -1.98 -9.52 -11.00
C TYR A 70 -0.94 -8.49 -10.57
N LEU A 71 -0.87 -7.40 -11.31
CA LEU A 71 -0.04 -6.25 -11.02
C LEU A 71 -0.95 -5.06 -10.70
N MET A 72 -0.52 -4.28 -9.72
CA MET A 72 -1.17 -3.04 -9.32
C MET A 72 -0.14 -1.91 -9.32
N ASP A 73 -0.41 -0.83 -10.05
CA ASP A 73 0.29 0.45 -9.87
C ASP A 73 -0.57 1.37 -8.99
N LEU A 74 0.02 1.84 -7.89
CA LEU A 74 -0.63 2.74 -6.95
C LEU A 74 0.37 3.69 -6.29
N HIS A 75 0.20 4.99 -6.55
CA HIS A 75 1.03 6.08 -5.99
C HIS A 75 2.55 5.91 -6.23
N GLY A 76 2.93 5.43 -7.42
CA GLY A 76 4.33 5.27 -7.83
C GLY A 76 5.00 4.03 -7.27
N LEU A 77 4.22 3.05 -6.78
CA LEU A 77 4.70 1.71 -6.46
C LEU A 77 3.94 0.67 -7.29
N PHE A 78 4.70 -0.26 -7.86
CA PHE A 78 4.17 -1.51 -8.35
C PHE A 78 4.03 -2.53 -7.21
N TYR A 79 2.89 -3.20 -7.18
CA TYR A 79 2.57 -4.26 -6.25
C TYR A 79 2.14 -5.51 -7.01
N GLU A 80 2.68 -6.66 -6.63
CA GLU A 80 2.12 -7.95 -7.00
C GLU A 80 0.96 -8.28 -6.07
N LEU A 81 -0.19 -8.62 -6.65
CA LEU A 81 -1.38 -9.05 -5.92
C LEU A 81 -1.57 -10.57 -6.08
N PRO A 82 -2.03 -11.26 -5.03
CA PRO A 82 -2.35 -12.68 -5.14
C PRO A 82 -3.52 -12.90 -6.11
N PRO A 83 -3.43 -13.89 -7.02
CA PRO A 83 -4.53 -14.23 -7.92
C PRO A 83 -5.73 -14.83 -7.18
N LEU A 84 -5.50 -15.39 -5.98
CA LEU A 84 -6.53 -16.02 -5.13
C LEU A 84 -6.54 -15.36 -3.75
N VAL A 85 -7.73 -14.94 -3.32
CA VAL A 85 -7.98 -14.48 -1.95
C VAL A 85 -8.44 -15.70 -1.14
N TYR A 86 -7.60 -16.15 -0.20
CA TYR A 86 -7.94 -17.25 0.69
C TYR A 86 -8.64 -16.71 1.95
N GLY A 87 -9.80 -17.25 2.31
CA GLY A 87 -10.53 -16.85 3.52
C GLY A 87 -10.96 -15.37 3.58
N GLY A 88 -11.15 -14.72 2.43
CA GLY A 88 -11.58 -13.31 2.35
C GLY A 88 -10.54 -12.27 2.72
N ARG A 89 -9.26 -12.66 2.79
CA ARG A 89 -8.15 -11.76 3.13
C ARG A 89 -7.11 -11.74 2.03
N VAL A 90 -6.52 -10.56 1.81
CA VAL A 90 -5.42 -10.43 0.85
C VAL A 90 -4.18 -10.92 1.55
N TRP A 91 -3.74 -12.10 1.16
CA TRP A 91 -2.48 -12.64 1.63
C TRP A 91 -1.37 -12.21 0.67
N GLY A 92 -0.29 -11.63 1.20
CA GLY A 92 0.94 -11.43 0.41
C GLY A 92 0.89 -10.37 -0.69
N ILE A 93 0.40 -9.15 -0.41
CA ILE A 93 0.72 -8.01 -1.28
C ILE A 93 2.23 -7.79 -1.20
N ARG A 94 2.90 -7.82 -2.35
CA ARG A 94 4.35 -7.63 -2.42
C ARG A 94 4.68 -6.38 -3.22
N PRO A 95 5.33 -5.37 -2.62
CA PRO A 95 5.86 -4.27 -3.41
C PRO A 95 7.03 -4.78 -4.27
N ILE A 96 7.07 -4.34 -5.53
CA ILE A 96 8.09 -4.74 -6.52
C ILE A 96 9.13 -3.65 -6.66
N CYS A 97 8.68 -2.45 -7.03
CA CYS A 97 9.56 -1.30 -7.24
C CYS A 97 8.81 0.02 -7.12
N THR A 98 9.59 1.06 -6.83
CA THR A 98 9.14 2.45 -6.92
C THR A 98 9.48 3.02 -8.30
N HIS A 99 8.60 3.85 -8.86
CA HIS A 99 8.87 4.58 -10.08
C HIS A 99 8.35 6.01 -10.01
N LEU A 100 8.91 6.85 -10.89
CA LEU A 100 8.44 8.20 -11.16
C LEU A 100 7.71 8.29 -12.51
N ARG A 101 7.44 7.14 -13.14
CA ARG A 101 6.67 7.04 -14.38
C ARG A 101 5.19 7.28 -14.11
N ILE A 102 4.50 7.88 -15.06
CA ILE A 102 3.03 7.79 -15.11
C ILE A 102 2.69 6.58 -15.96
N VAL A 103 1.97 5.61 -15.40
CA VAL A 103 1.61 4.35 -16.08
C VAL A 103 0.09 4.20 -16.17
N PRO A 104 -0.54 4.61 -17.28
CA PRO A 104 -2.00 4.51 -17.42
C PRO A 104 -2.53 3.07 -17.49
N ASP A 105 -1.79 2.19 -18.16
CA ASP A 105 -2.14 0.78 -18.35
C ASP A 105 -0.92 -0.07 -18.75
N PHE A 106 -1.01 -1.37 -18.53
CA PHE A 106 0.01 -2.36 -18.88
C PHE A 106 -0.63 -3.70 -19.27
N CYS A 107 0.00 -4.45 -20.16
CA CYS A 107 -0.46 -5.77 -20.56
C CYS A 107 0.69 -6.61 -21.10
N HIS A 108 0.45 -7.91 -21.22
CA HIS A 108 1.34 -8.80 -21.95
C HIS A 108 0.89 -8.93 -23.41
N TRP A 109 1.78 -8.63 -24.35
CA TRP A 109 1.52 -8.68 -25.79
C TRP A 109 2.67 -9.34 -26.53
N ARG A 110 2.36 -10.39 -27.31
CA ARG A 110 3.33 -11.15 -28.13
C ARG A 110 4.61 -11.59 -27.38
N GLY A 111 4.48 -12.04 -26.14
CA GLY A 111 5.63 -12.52 -25.35
C GLY A 111 6.39 -11.43 -24.60
N MET A 112 5.94 -10.17 -24.66
CA MET A 112 6.56 -9.04 -23.97
C MET A 112 5.58 -8.42 -23.00
N PHE A 113 6.08 -7.94 -21.86
CA PHE A 113 5.35 -7.00 -21.04
C PHE A 113 5.44 -5.61 -21.67
N VAL A 114 4.29 -4.98 -21.83
CA VAL A 114 4.11 -3.68 -22.46
C VAL A 114 3.41 -2.76 -21.48
N MET A 115 3.98 -1.58 -21.22
CA MET A 115 3.32 -0.55 -20.42
C MET A 115 3.29 0.77 -21.17
N ALA A 116 2.14 1.46 -21.12
CA ALA A 116 2.10 2.87 -21.47
C ALA A 116 2.82 3.63 -20.36
N SER A 117 3.82 4.43 -20.71
CA SER A 117 4.64 5.15 -19.75
C SER A 117 4.84 6.58 -20.22
N ASP A 118 4.66 7.53 -19.31
CA ASP A 118 5.25 8.86 -19.41
C ASP A 118 6.48 8.92 -18.50
N GLN A 119 7.64 9.17 -19.10
CA GLN A 119 8.90 9.30 -18.41
C GLN A 119 9.58 10.61 -18.83
N THR A 120 10.07 11.37 -17.85
CA THR A 120 11.00 12.47 -18.09
C THR A 120 12.26 11.93 -18.78
N ASP A 121 12.53 12.49 -19.96
CA ASP A 121 13.64 12.18 -20.85
C ASP A 121 14.93 12.88 -20.37
N ASN A 122 16.08 12.19 -20.44
CA ASN A 122 17.44 12.75 -20.39
C ASN A 122 17.77 13.67 -21.60
N ALA A 123 16.80 14.39 -22.16
CA ALA A 123 16.88 15.19 -23.38
C ALA A 123 17.49 14.46 -24.61
N VAL A 124 17.18 13.17 -24.83
CA VAL A 124 17.67 12.36 -25.94
C VAL A 124 16.77 12.37 -27.19
N GLY A 125 15.76 13.25 -27.23
CA GLY A 125 14.90 13.44 -28.41
C GLY A 125 13.89 12.31 -28.64
N GLN A 126 13.53 11.59 -27.58
CA GLN A 126 12.46 10.58 -27.58
C GLN A 126 11.16 11.20 -27.07
N PRO A 127 9.97 10.71 -27.49
CA PRO A 127 8.73 11.15 -26.89
C PRO A 127 8.72 10.78 -25.40
N GLN A 128 8.34 11.74 -24.54
CA GLN A 128 8.23 11.54 -23.09
C GLN A 128 7.11 10.55 -22.76
N SER A 129 6.05 10.52 -23.57
CA SER A 129 4.96 9.53 -23.49
C SER A 129 5.10 8.49 -24.60
N GLY A 130 5.10 7.20 -24.24
CA GLY A 130 5.24 6.11 -25.20
C GLY A 130 4.91 4.73 -24.62
N LEU A 131 5.19 3.70 -25.41
CA LEU A 131 5.11 2.31 -24.96
C LEU A 131 6.50 1.81 -24.58
N TRP A 132 6.62 1.27 -23.37
CA TRP A 132 7.80 0.54 -22.94
C TRP A 132 7.58 -0.95 -23.13
N PHE A 133 8.55 -1.64 -23.72
CA PHE A 133 8.55 -3.08 -23.96
C PHE A 133 9.69 -3.71 -23.17
N GLY A 134 9.42 -4.77 -22.42
CA GLY A 134 10.42 -5.49 -21.66
C GLY A 134 9.90 -6.81 -21.10
N ASN A 135 10.65 -7.39 -20.17
CA ASN A 135 10.18 -8.48 -19.33
C ASN A 135 9.49 -7.90 -18.09
N ILE A 136 8.43 -8.54 -17.61
CA ILE A 136 7.79 -8.16 -16.34
C ILE A 136 8.78 -8.22 -15.16
N ASP A 137 9.75 -9.13 -15.23
CA ASP A 137 10.78 -9.29 -14.19
C ASP A 137 11.76 -8.10 -14.17
N ASP A 138 11.85 -7.30 -15.24
CA ASP A 138 12.68 -6.09 -15.26
C ASP A 138 12.17 -5.02 -14.28
N LEU A 139 10.90 -5.10 -13.82
CA LEU A 139 10.36 -4.21 -12.80
C LEU A 139 11.20 -4.23 -11.52
N TRP A 140 11.77 -5.39 -11.13
CA TRP A 140 12.64 -5.51 -9.95
C TRP A 140 13.96 -4.73 -10.08
N ASN A 141 14.34 -4.34 -11.30
CA ASN A 141 15.54 -3.54 -11.56
C ASN A 141 15.27 -2.03 -11.61
N MET A 142 13.99 -1.60 -11.55
CA MET A 142 13.63 -0.17 -11.70
C MET A 142 13.85 0.67 -10.44
N GLY A 143 13.98 0.04 -9.28
CA GLY A 143 14.20 0.72 -8.01
C GLY A 143 13.71 -0.12 -6.84
N LYS A 144 14.37 0.00 -5.68
CA LYS A 144 13.92 -0.71 -4.48
C LYS A 144 12.55 -0.20 -4.02
N PRO A 145 11.66 -1.07 -3.52
CA PRO A 145 10.49 -0.65 -2.79
C PRO A 145 10.83 0.33 -1.67
N ALA A 146 10.26 1.53 -1.75
CA ALA A 146 10.37 2.56 -0.74
C ALA A 146 9.08 3.39 -0.75
N GLY A 147 8.79 4.05 0.36
CA GLY A 147 7.61 4.88 0.43
C GLY A 147 7.32 5.32 1.84
N TRP A 148 6.30 6.13 1.96
CA TRP A 148 5.89 6.69 3.24
C TRP A 148 4.39 6.79 3.32
N GLY A 149 3.91 6.97 4.53
CA GLY A 149 2.49 7.13 4.79
C GLY A 149 2.15 6.58 6.15
N GLY A 150 0.91 6.21 6.38
CA GLY A 150 0.56 5.55 7.62
C GLY A 150 -0.93 5.59 7.93
N PRO A 151 -1.33 4.92 9.02
CA PRO A 151 -2.73 4.85 9.41
C PRO A 151 -3.33 6.23 9.70
N TRP A 152 -2.53 7.16 10.27
CA TRP A 152 -3.05 8.43 10.76
C TRP A 152 -2.16 9.60 10.37
N TRP A 153 -2.79 10.65 9.84
CA TRP A 153 -2.19 11.98 9.68
C TRP A 153 -3.16 13.00 10.23
N ASP A 154 -2.82 13.57 11.40
CA ASP A 154 -3.61 14.58 12.08
C ASP A 154 -5.09 14.16 12.23
N THR A 155 -5.26 12.88 12.61
CA THR A 155 -6.52 12.13 12.61
C THR A 155 -7.04 11.97 14.03
N GLU A 156 -8.34 12.19 14.23
CA GLU A 156 -9.02 11.88 15.49
C GLU A 156 -9.20 10.37 15.62
N VAL A 157 -8.77 9.80 16.75
CA VAL A 157 -8.90 8.36 17.04
C VAL A 157 -9.64 8.16 18.35
N ALA A 158 -10.41 7.08 18.43
CA ALA A 158 -11.01 6.62 19.67
C ALA A 158 -10.02 5.77 20.48
N ALA A 159 -10.21 5.71 21.80
CA ALA A 159 -9.45 4.81 22.66
C ALA A 159 -9.64 3.34 22.25
N ASP A 160 -8.56 2.57 22.33
CA ASP A 160 -8.46 1.13 22.08
C ASP A 160 -9.06 0.65 20.75
N THR A 161 -9.25 1.57 19.80
CA THR A 161 -9.75 1.25 18.46
C THR A 161 -8.57 1.08 17.53
N PRO A 162 -8.37 -0.11 16.93
CA PRO A 162 -7.28 -0.34 16.01
C PRO A 162 -7.46 0.44 14.70
N SER A 163 -6.36 0.90 14.13
CA SER A 163 -6.33 1.43 12.77
C SER A 163 -6.60 0.35 11.73
N ASP A 164 -6.86 0.77 10.49
CA ASP A 164 -6.78 -0.15 9.36
C ASP A 164 -5.35 -0.73 9.26
N PRO A 165 -5.20 -1.98 8.78
CA PRO A 165 -3.90 -2.61 8.53
C PRO A 165 -3.08 -1.81 7.52
N TYR A 166 -1.81 -1.54 7.86
CA TYR A 166 -0.83 -0.90 6.99
C TYR A 166 0.24 -1.91 6.56
N LEU A 167 0.57 -1.95 5.27
CA LEU A 167 1.51 -2.92 4.72
C LEU A 167 2.90 -2.74 5.34
N MET A 168 3.54 -3.84 5.75
CA MET A 168 4.94 -3.86 6.18
C MET A 168 5.85 -4.74 5.30
N THR A 169 5.30 -5.71 4.58
CA THR A 169 6.11 -6.67 3.82
C THR A 169 6.83 -6.02 2.64
N GLY A 170 8.05 -6.48 2.39
CA GLY A 170 8.78 -6.18 1.15
C GLY A 170 9.56 -4.86 1.15
N PHE A 171 9.70 -4.23 2.31
CA PHE A 171 10.58 -3.07 2.53
C PHE A 171 11.78 -3.46 3.40
N ASP A 172 12.95 -2.85 3.21
CA ASP A 172 14.18 -3.21 3.91
C ASP A 172 14.18 -2.60 5.32
N LYS A 173 14.17 -1.26 5.40
CA LYS A 173 14.17 -0.49 6.66
C LYS A 173 12.81 0.11 6.94
N LYS A 174 12.47 0.21 8.22
CA LYS A 174 11.17 0.71 8.65
C LYS A 174 11.35 1.55 9.90
N VAL A 175 10.72 2.72 9.90
CA VAL A 175 10.62 3.58 11.08
C VAL A 175 9.19 4.09 11.16
N VAL A 176 8.66 4.20 12.38
CA VAL A 176 7.40 4.88 12.66
C VAL A 176 7.67 6.16 13.43
N HIS A 177 6.99 7.23 13.05
CA HIS A 177 7.04 8.53 13.69
C HIS A 177 5.68 8.84 14.31
N LEU A 178 5.68 9.24 15.57
CA LEU A 178 4.48 9.42 16.40
C LEU A 178 4.47 10.83 17.02
N ILE A 179 3.33 11.49 16.93
CA ILE A 179 3.03 12.76 17.60
C ILE A 179 1.53 12.90 17.82
N HIS A 180 1.10 13.49 18.93
CA HIS A 180 -0.31 13.76 19.21
C HIS A 180 -0.56 15.17 19.75
N LYS A 181 -1.84 15.56 19.82
CA LYS A 181 -2.31 16.85 20.34
C LYS A 181 -3.08 16.75 21.67
N ALA A 182 -3.10 15.58 22.31
CA ALA A 182 -3.66 15.43 23.66
C ALA A 182 -2.82 16.16 24.73
N ALA A 183 -3.47 16.55 25.83
CA ALA A 183 -2.86 17.22 26.98
C ALA A 183 -2.19 16.27 27.98
N GLU A 184 -2.39 14.96 27.80
CA GLU A 184 -1.79 13.90 28.63
C GLU A 184 -0.95 12.96 27.77
N THR A 185 -0.05 12.22 28.41
CA THR A 185 0.68 11.13 27.75
C THR A 185 -0.29 10.10 27.17
N VAL A 186 -0.04 9.72 25.92
CA VAL A 186 -0.80 8.70 25.18
C VAL A 186 0.11 7.50 24.93
N ALA A 187 -0.36 6.30 25.27
CA ALA A 187 0.30 5.05 24.94
C ALA A 187 -0.19 4.57 23.57
N VAL A 188 0.72 4.55 22.59
CA VAL A 188 0.46 4.02 21.24
C VAL A 188 0.97 2.59 21.18
N THR A 189 0.05 1.64 21.05
CA THR A 189 0.37 0.22 20.92
C THR A 189 0.46 -0.16 19.44
N MET A 190 1.58 -0.77 19.06
CA MET A 190 1.85 -1.37 17.75
C MET A 190 1.48 -2.85 17.79
N GLU A 191 0.55 -3.23 16.93
CA GLU A 191 0.14 -4.63 16.74
C GLU A 191 0.52 -5.07 15.33
N VAL A 192 1.13 -6.25 15.22
CA VAL A 192 1.59 -6.81 13.95
C VAL A 192 0.90 -8.13 13.66
N ASP A 193 0.67 -8.37 12.38
CA ASP A 193 0.18 -9.63 11.85
C ASP A 193 1.31 -10.27 11.04
N PHE A 194 1.99 -11.25 11.66
CA PHE A 194 3.11 -11.95 11.04
C PHE A 194 2.66 -12.90 9.93
N LEU A 195 1.49 -13.53 10.10
CA LEU A 195 0.98 -14.55 9.19
C LEU A 195 0.10 -13.97 8.10
N GLY A 196 -0.36 -12.72 8.19
CA GLY A 196 -1.26 -12.10 7.23
C GLY A 196 -2.68 -12.66 7.29
N ASP A 197 -3.00 -13.41 8.35
CA ASP A 197 -4.29 -14.06 8.58
C ASP A 197 -5.11 -13.36 9.66
N GLY A 198 -4.72 -12.16 10.07
CA GLY A 198 -5.36 -11.38 11.12
C GLY A 198 -5.08 -11.87 12.54
N SER A 199 -4.08 -12.74 12.75
CA SER A 199 -3.58 -13.10 14.09
C SER A 199 -2.68 -11.98 14.65
N TRP A 200 -3.32 -10.93 15.15
CA TRP A 200 -2.63 -9.75 15.68
C TRP A 200 -1.94 -10.05 17.01
N VAL A 201 -0.67 -9.66 17.12
CA VAL A 201 0.11 -9.71 18.37
C VAL A 201 0.65 -8.33 18.71
N VAL A 202 0.67 -8.00 20.00
CA VAL A 202 1.30 -6.77 20.49
C VAL A 202 2.81 -6.90 20.31
N TYR A 203 3.38 -6.00 19.51
CA TYR A 203 4.82 -5.96 19.26
C TYR A 203 5.53 -5.00 20.20
N ASN A 204 5.02 -3.77 20.33
CA ASN A 204 5.63 -2.74 21.16
C ASN A 204 4.59 -1.68 21.57
N THR A 205 4.84 -0.96 22.65
CA THR A 205 4.03 0.19 23.09
C THR A 205 4.94 1.38 23.36
N CYS A 206 4.68 2.50 22.68
CA CYS A 206 5.40 3.75 22.88
C CYS A 206 4.55 4.71 23.71
N ALA A 207 5.08 5.20 24.82
CA ALA A 207 4.49 6.33 25.54
C ALA A 207 4.96 7.64 24.90
N VAL A 208 4.02 8.45 24.43
CA VAL A 208 4.29 9.76 23.82
C VAL A 208 3.76 10.82 24.77
N ALA A 209 4.61 11.74 25.24
CA ALA A 209 4.20 12.81 26.14
C ALA A 209 3.55 13.99 25.37
N PRO A 210 2.77 14.86 26.04
CA PRO A 210 2.13 16.01 25.41
C PRO A 210 3.12 16.92 24.66
N GLY A 211 2.86 17.15 23.38
CA GLY A 211 3.70 18.01 22.54
C GLY A 211 5.04 17.39 22.12
N GLU A 212 5.34 16.16 22.55
CA GLU A 212 6.57 15.47 22.17
C GLU A 212 6.41 14.68 20.86
N TYR A 213 7.57 14.47 20.24
CA TYR A 213 7.75 13.61 19.07
C TYR A 213 8.54 12.38 19.49
N THR A 214 8.06 11.21 19.09
CA THR A 214 8.75 9.93 19.31
C THR A 214 8.87 9.20 17.99
N HIS A 215 9.96 8.46 17.80
CA HIS A 215 10.09 7.53 16.69
C HIS A 215 10.54 6.17 17.21
N TYR A 216 10.25 5.13 16.42
CA TYR A 216 10.70 3.78 16.69
C TYR A 216 11.21 3.15 15.40
N GLU A 217 12.48 2.73 15.42
CA GLU A 217 13.13 2.03 14.32
C GLU A 217 12.97 0.52 14.51
N PHE A 218 12.47 -0.15 13.47
CA PHE A 218 12.35 -1.61 13.50
C PHE A 218 13.71 -2.24 13.22
N PRO A 219 14.06 -3.38 13.87
CA PRO A 219 15.30 -4.08 13.62
C PRO A 219 15.47 -4.50 12.16
N ASP A 220 16.72 -4.66 11.74
CA ASP A 220 17.07 -5.20 10.43
C ASP A 220 16.45 -6.58 10.21
N GLY A 221 15.85 -6.78 9.04
CA GLY A 221 15.17 -8.03 8.71
C GLY A 221 13.81 -8.20 9.40
N PHE A 222 13.31 -7.21 10.14
CA PHE A 222 11.96 -7.27 10.70
C PHE A 222 10.93 -7.39 9.58
N SER A 223 10.18 -8.50 9.62
CA SER A 223 9.19 -8.85 8.61
C SER A 223 7.88 -9.26 9.26
N ALA A 224 6.82 -8.54 8.91
CA ALA A 224 5.43 -8.87 9.18
C ALA A 224 4.61 -8.52 7.93
N HIS A 225 3.40 -9.07 7.81
CA HIS A 225 2.50 -8.71 6.72
C HIS A 225 1.90 -7.33 6.93
N TRP A 226 1.33 -7.12 8.10
CA TRP A 226 0.59 -5.90 8.42
C TRP A 226 0.97 -5.37 9.79
N ILE A 227 0.83 -4.05 9.94
CA ILE A 227 0.83 -3.37 11.23
C ILE A 227 -0.42 -2.54 11.39
N ARG A 228 -0.93 -2.46 12.60
CA ARG A 228 -1.97 -1.50 12.99
C ARG A 228 -1.61 -0.88 14.33
N LEU A 229 -2.19 0.27 14.59
CA LEU A 229 -1.94 1.03 15.81
C LEU A 229 -3.24 1.21 16.59
N ARG A 230 -3.13 1.28 17.92
CA ARG A 230 -4.21 1.73 18.81
C ARG A 230 -3.65 2.69 19.85
N CYS A 231 -4.42 3.71 20.20
CA CYS A 231 -4.11 4.59 21.32
C CYS A 231 -4.95 4.17 22.53
N ASP A 232 -4.38 4.21 23.73
CA ASP A 232 -5.11 3.97 24.99
C ASP A 232 -6.15 5.06 25.30
N LYS A 233 -6.01 6.25 24.69
CA LYS A 233 -6.87 7.41 24.90
C LYS A 233 -7.38 8.00 23.58
N PRO A 234 -8.57 8.63 23.57
CA PRO A 234 -9.01 9.38 22.41
C PRO A 234 -8.11 10.59 22.23
N CYS A 235 -7.59 10.79 21.01
CA CYS A 235 -6.72 11.91 20.71
C CYS A 235 -6.64 12.21 19.21
N ARG A 236 -6.15 13.41 18.88
CA ARG A 236 -5.71 13.71 17.53
C ARG A 236 -4.25 13.34 17.36
N VAL A 237 -3.97 12.37 16.51
CA VAL A 237 -2.64 11.73 16.39
C VAL A 237 -2.18 11.65 14.94
N THR A 238 -0.86 11.67 14.76
CA THR A 238 -0.18 11.31 13.52
C THR A 238 0.71 10.11 13.81
N ALA A 239 0.57 9.09 12.99
CA ALA A 239 1.45 7.94 12.98
C ALA A 239 1.87 7.66 11.54
N HIS A 240 3.12 7.98 11.25
CA HIS A 240 3.64 8.03 9.89
C HIS A 240 4.89 7.16 9.80
N PHE A 241 4.83 6.18 8.93
CA PHE A 241 5.90 5.27 8.59
C PHE A 241 6.74 5.81 7.43
N VAL A 242 8.02 5.50 7.47
CA VAL A 242 8.95 5.66 6.37
C VAL A 242 9.61 4.31 6.12
N TYR A 243 9.57 3.88 4.87
CA TYR A 243 10.13 2.64 4.37
C TYR A 243 11.19 2.92 3.31
N SER A 244 12.31 2.20 3.37
CA SER A 244 13.38 2.22 2.37
C SER A 244 13.98 0.84 2.12
#